data_AF-A0A7D5Y753-F1
#
_entry.id   AF-A0A7D5Y753-F1
#
_cell.length_a   1.000
_cell.length_b   1.000
_cell.length_c   1.000
_cell.angle_alpha   90.00
_cell.angle_beta   90.00
_cell.angle_gamma   90.00
#
_symmetry.space_group_name_H-M   'P 1'
#
loop_
_entity.id
_entity.type
_entity.pdbx_description
1 polymer ?
#
loop_
_entity_poly.entity_id
_entity_poly.type
_entity_poly.pdbx_seq_one_letter_code
_entity_poly.pdbx_strand_id
1 'polypeptide(L)'
;GLIGGSVLFLSSNVIVKLLNINANHVVESVKAIYIISATIPLYLLNQVWLGIFEGMEKFRKVNLIKSINNSFVAGLPVIFCFFHGGLLSAIYGLVMARVLSLIVTFIFSRKLIISSGLSVKIVTVKRLIGFGSWITVSNIISPIMTYMDRFILSHIVGADKVSFYTAPSEGIQRLTILPSALSRAIFPRLSSELQSVKQTKILSYFIMVIGILPIVMLIIILSDFI
;
A
#
# COMPACT_ATOMS: atom_id res chain seq x y z
N GLY A 1 3.24 -2.18 -15.28
CA GLY A 1 3.82 -0.88 -15.67
C GLY A 1 2.93 -0.21 -16.67
N LEU A 2 3.28 -0.34 -17.95
CA LEU A 2 2.59 0.30 -19.08
C LEU A 2 1.09 -0.04 -19.11
N ILE A 3 0.72 -1.32 -19.05
CA ILE A 3 -0.70 -1.75 -19.05
C ILE A 3 -1.49 -1.05 -17.95
N GLY A 4 -1.01 -1.09 -16.70
CA GLY A 4 -1.68 -0.43 -15.58
C GLY A 4 -1.77 1.10 -15.73
N GLY A 5 -0.73 1.74 -16.27
CA GLY A 5 -0.75 3.15 -16.63
C GLY A 5 -1.79 3.47 -17.70
N SER A 6 -1.84 2.68 -18.78
CA SER A 6 -2.81 2.84 -19.86
C SER A 6 -4.24 2.63 -19.40
N VAL A 7 -4.50 1.62 -18.56
CA VAL A 7 -5.84 1.38 -17.98
C VAL A 7 -6.28 2.59 -17.13
N LEU A 8 -5.40 3.11 -16.28
CA LEU A 8 -5.71 4.29 -15.48
C LEU A 8 -5.94 5.53 -16.35
N PHE A 9 -5.12 5.72 -17.38
CA PHE A 9 -5.26 6.82 -18.34
C PHE A 9 -6.61 6.77 -19.05
N LEU A 10 -7.00 5.62 -19.60
CA LEU A 10 -8.28 5.46 -20.32
C LEU A 10 -9.49 5.58 -19.39
N SER A 11 -9.35 5.18 -18.13
CA SER A 11 -10.44 5.21 -17.14
C SER A 11 -10.60 6.57 -16.45
N SER A 12 -9.80 7.59 -16.79
CA SER A 12 -9.78 8.88 -16.07
C SER A 12 -11.15 9.55 -15.99
N ASN A 13 -11.89 9.61 -17.10
CA ASN A 13 -13.22 10.23 -17.16
C ASN A 13 -14.25 9.46 -16.33
N VAL A 14 -14.16 8.12 -16.35
CA VAL A 14 -15.04 7.25 -15.56
C VAL A 14 -14.77 7.45 -14.07
N ILE A 15 -13.50 7.52 -13.68
CA ILE A 15 -13.07 7.74 -12.29
C ILE A 15 -13.55 9.12 -11.81
N VAL A 16 -13.35 10.18 -12.58
CA VAL A 16 -13.76 11.54 -12.19
C VAL A 16 -15.28 11.65 -12.05
N LYS A 17 -16.04 11.00 -12.94
CA LYS A 17 -17.50 10.91 -12.83
C LYS A 17 -17.94 10.10 -11.61
N LEU A 18 -17.27 8.98 -11.34
CA LEU A 18 -17.55 8.11 -10.19
C LEU A 18 -17.24 8.78 -8.86
N LEU A 19 -16.22 9.64 -8.81
CA LEU A 19 -15.86 10.45 -7.64
C LEU A 19 -16.76 11.68 -7.44
N ASN A 20 -17.75 11.90 -8.32
CA ASN A 20 -18.71 12.99 -8.26
C ASN A 20 -18.06 14.38 -8.06
N ILE A 21 -16.96 14.63 -8.77
CA ILE A 21 -16.17 15.86 -8.67
C ILE A 21 -16.97 17.05 -9.21
N ASN A 22 -16.96 18.16 -8.48
CA ASN A 22 -17.62 19.41 -8.89
C ASN A 22 -17.17 19.82 -10.29
N ALA A 23 -18.12 20.27 -11.14
CA ALA A 23 -17.91 20.60 -12.54
C ALA A 23 -16.69 21.50 -12.80
N ASN A 24 -16.41 22.43 -11.87
CA ASN A 24 -15.28 23.36 -11.98
C ASN A 24 -13.90 22.67 -11.89
N HIS A 25 -13.79 21.49 -11.26
CA HIS A 25 -12.52 20.77 -11.04
C HIS A 25 -12.39 19.50 -11.86
N VAL A 26 -13.38 19.14 -12.67
CA VAL A 26 -13.37 17.94 -13.53
C VAL A 26 -12.17 17.95 -14.48
N VAL A 27 -11.95 19.06 -15.19
CA VAL A 27 -10.85 19.17 -16.17
C VAL A 27 -9.48 19.06 -15.49
N GLU A 28 -9.32 19.70 -14.34
CA GLU A 28 -8.09 19.64 -13.55
C GLU A 28 -7.82 18.22 -13.05
N SER A 29 -8.86 17.54 -12.56
CA SER A 29 -8.79 16.17 -12.03
C SER A 29 -8.48 15.13 -13.12
N VAL A 30 -9.03 15.30 -14.33
CA VAL A 30 -8.70 14.43 -15.47
C VAL A 30 -7.23 14.60 -15.86
N LYS A 31 -6.74 15.85 -15.97
CA LYS A 31 -5.32 16.14 -16.26
C LYS A 31 -4.40 15.57 -15.19
N ALA A 32 -4.78 15.72 -13.93
CA ALA A 32 -4.12 15.13 -12.77
C ALA A 32 -3.93 13.62 -12.92
N ILE A 33 -5.01 12.88 -13.24
CA ILE A 33 -4.96 11.43 -13.43
C ILE A 33 -4.08 11.06 -14.62
N TYR A 34 -4.14 11.80 -15.73
CA TYR A 34 -3.26 11.57 -16.88
C TYR A 34 -1.78 11.66 -16.51
N ILE A 35 -1.39 12.73 -15.80
CA ILE A 35 0.00 12.92 -15.37
C ILE A 35 0.42 11.79 -14.41
N ILE A 36 -0.41 11.45 -13.43
CA ILE A 36 -0.12 10.36 -12.48
C ILE A 36 0.02 9.02 -13.21
N SER A 37 -0.81 8.74 -14.21
CA SER A 37 -0.79 7.47 -14.95
C SER A 37 0.57 7.21 -15.62
N ALA A 38 1.23 8.27 -16.12
CA ALA A 38 2.55 8.20 -16.71
C ALA A 38 3.65 7.86 -15.68
N THR A 39 3.41 8.08 -14.39
CA THR A 39 4.37 7.74 -13.31
C THR A 39 4.34 6.26 -12.92
N ILE A 40 3.26 5.52 -13.23
CA ILE A 40 3.09 4.11 -12.83
C ILE A 40 4.22 3.21 -13.32
N PRO A 41 4.66 3.27 -14.60
CA PRO A 41 5.80 2.48 -15.06
C PRO A 41 7.09 2.78 -14.28
N LEU A 42 7.37 4.06 -14.01
CA LEU A 42 8.56 4.49 -13.26
C LEU A 42 8.52 3.98 -11.83
N TYR A 43 7.37 4.11 -11.17
CA TYR A 43 7.17 3.62 -9.81
C TYR A 43 7.37 2.10 -9.71
N LEU A 44 6.80 1.34 -10.63
CA LEU A 44 6.95 -0.12 -10.61
C LEU A 44 8.39 -0.56 -10.93
N LEU A 45 9.08 0.13 -11.84
CA LEU A 45 10.51 -0.12 -12.08
C LEU A 45 11.33 0.10 -10.81
N ASN A 46 11.05 1.17 -10.08
CA ASN A 46 11.68 1.47 -8.79
C ASN A 46 11.47 0.32 -7.78
N GLN A 47 10.26 -0.23 -7.71
CA GLN A 47 9.95 -1.35 -6.81
C GLN A 47 10.67 -2.64 -7.20
N VAL A 48 10.84 -2.92 -8.50
CA VAL A 48 11.63 -4.07 -8.96
C VAL A 48 13.07 -3.96 -8.48
N TRP A 49 13.70 -2.79 -8.60
CA TRP A 49 15.07 -2.59 -8.14
C TRP A 49 15.23 -2.68 -6.63
N LEU A 50 14.25 -2.19 -5.86
CA LEU A 50 14.22 -2.39 -4.41
C LEU A 50 14.06 -3.88 -4.05
N GLY A 51 13.21 -4.60 -4.77
CA GLY A 51 12.98 -6.04 -4.60
C GLY A 51 14.24 -6.88 -4.79
N ILE A 52 15.19 -6.47 -5.64
CA ILE A 52 16.50 -7.13 -5.77
C ILE A 52 17.24 -7.10 -4.42
N PHE A 53 17.28 -5.96 -3.75
CA PHE A 53 17.95 -5.84 -2.46
C PHE A 53 17.22 -6.57 -1.33
N GLU A 54 15.89 -6.58 -1.37
CA GLU A 54 15.06 -7.36 -0.42
C GLU A 54 15.31 -8.86 -0.57
N GLY A 55 15.36 -9.37 -1.81
CA GLY A 55 15.69 -10.78 -2.08
C GLY A 55 17.14 -11.16 -1.75
N MET A 56 18.04 -10.18 -1.66
CA MET A 56 19.42 -10.37 -1.17
C MET A 56 19.54 -10.12 0.36
N GLU A 57 18.43 -9.93 1.06
CA GLU A 57 18.37 -9.65 2.51
C GLU A 57 19.15 -8.39 2.95
N LYS A 58 19.38 -7.44 2.02
CA LYS A 58 20.10 -6.18 2.29
C LYS A 58 19.16 -5.12 2.88
N PHE A 59 18.40 -5.48 3.92
CA PHE A 59 17.34 -4.65 4.50
C PHE A 59 17.81 -3.28 4.96
N ARG A 60 19.04 -3.15 5.49
CA ARG A 60 19.60 -1.84 5.87
C ARG A 60 19.68 -0.88 4.67
N LYS A 61 20.09 -1.37 3.50
CA LYS A 61 20.16 -0.56 2.28
C LYS A 61 18.77 -0.22 1.76
N VAL A 62 17.87 -1.20 1.75
CA VAL A 62 16.47 -1.02 1.35
C VAL A 62 15.82 0.06 2.21
N ASN A 63 15.98 -0.01 3.53
CA ASN A 63 15.37 0.95 4.46
C ASN A 63 15.95 2.35 4.28
N LEU A 64 17.25 2.49 4.02
CA LEU A 64 17.85 3.79 3.71
C LEU A 64 17.27 4.40 2.43
N ILE A 65 17.21 3.63 1.34
CA ILE A 65 16.65 4.09 0.06
C ILE A 65 15.16 4.42 0.22
N LYS A 66 14.39 3.58 0.92
CA LYS A 66 12.97 3.82 1.19
C LYS A 66 12.77 5.09 2.02
N SER A 67 13.62 5.35 3.02
CA SER A 67 13.56 6.57 3.83
C SER A 67 13.70 7.81 2.93
N ILE A 68 14.73 7.86 2.08
CA ILE A 68 14.97 8.96 1.14
C ILE A 68 13.79 9.11 0.16
N ASN A 69 13.35 8.01 -0.46
CA ASN A 69 12.24 8.02 -1.42
C ASN A 69 10.94 8.51 -0.76
N ASN A 70 10.66 8.08 0.48
CA ASN A 70 9.49 8.52 1.23
C ASN A 70 9.57 10.00 1.59
N SER A 71 10.75 10.51 1.95
CA SER A 71 10.96 11.94 2.16
C SER A 71 10.68 12.76 0.90
N PHE A 72 11.07 12.29 -0.29
CA PHE A 72 10.72 12.95 -1.55
C PHE A 72 9.22 12.93 -1.82
N VAL A 73 8.60 11.75 -1.70
CA VAL A 73 7.16 11.57 -1.98
C VAL A 73 6.28 12.37 -1.01
N ALA A 74 6.72 12.56 0.23
CA ALA A 74 6.02 13.41 1.20
C ALA A 74 6.35 14.90 1.03
N GLY A 75 7.61 15.25 0.84
CA GLY A 75 8.08 16.64 0.89
C GLY A 75 7.87 17.43 -0.40
N LEU A 76 8.10 16.84 -1.58
CA LEU A 76 8.06 17.59 -2.83
C LEU A 76 6.66 18.06 -3.24
N PRO A 77 5.58 17.28 -3.09
CA PRO A 77 4.23 17.79 -3.30
C PRO A 77 3.93 19.04 -2.45
N VAL A 78 4.35 19.02 -1.19
CA VAL A 78 4.17 20.14 -0.25
C VAL A 78 4.96 21.37 -0.71
N ILE A 79 6.24 21.19 -1.06
CA ILE A 79 7.09 22.27 -1.58
C ILE A 79 6.48 22.91 -2.84
N PHE A 80 5.96 22.11 -3.76
CA PHE A 80 5.33 22.62 -4.97
C PHE A 80 4.04 23.39 -4.68
N CYS A 81 3.23 22.88 -3.74
CA CYS A 81 2.02 23.57 -3.27
C CYS A 81 2.34 24.92 -2.60
N PHE A 82 3.49 25.05 -1.93
CA PHE A 82 3.91 26.32 -1.34
C PHE A 82 4.16 27.42 -2.40
N PHE A 83 4.67 27.06 -3.58
CA PHE A 83 4.89 28.03 -4.66
C PHE A 83 3.60 28.36 -5.42
N HIS A 84 2.82 27.33 -5.76
CA HIS A 84 1.55 27.47 -6.44
C HIS A 84 0.56 26.51 -5.80
N GLY A 85 -0.46 27.03 -5.13
CA GLY A 85 -1.53 26.19 -4.58
C GLY A 85 -2.28 25.44 -5.69
N GLY A 86 -2.82 24.26 -5.37
CA GLY A 86 -3.68 23.50 -6.28
C GLY A 86 -3.27 22.03 -6.47
N LEU A 87 -4.16 21.27 -7.09
CA LEU A 87 -3.99 19.83 -7.28
C LEU A 87 -2.85 19.52 -8.25
N LEU A 88 -2.77 20.28 -9.36
CA LEU A 88 -1.72 20.05 -10.36
C LEU A 88 -0.31 20.28 -9.81
N SER A 89 -0.11 21.29 -8.96
CA SER A 89 1.18 21.56 -8.32
C SER A 89 1.63 20.39 -7.44
N ALA A 90 0.73 19.85 -6.61
CA ALA A 90 1.01 18.67 -5.80
C ALA A 90 1.43 17.47 -6.68
N ILE A 91 0.77 17.31 -7.83
CA ILE A 91 1.03 16.21 -8.76
C ILE A 91 2.37 16.39 -9.46
N TYR A 92 2.74 17.60 -9.89
CA TYR A 92 4.07 17.84 -10.45
C TYR A 92 5.17 17.58 -9.41
N GLY A 93 4.95 17.99 -8.16
CA GLY A 93 5.85 17.64 -7.05
C GLY A 93 5.97 16.14 -6.85
N LEU A 94 4.86 15.40 -6.95
CA LEU A 94 4.85 13.94 -6.86
C LEU A 94 5.58 13.27 -8.04
N VAL A 95 5.39 13.74 -9.27
CA VAL A 95 6.10 13.25 -10.46
C VAL A 95 7.60 13.44 -10.25
N MET A 96 8.02 14.63 -9.83
CA MET A 96 9.42 14.93 -9.55
C MET A 96 9.97 14.01 -8.46
N ALA A 97 9.21 13.77 -7.39
CA ALA A 97 9.57 12.82 -6.35
C ALA A 97 9.79 11.39 -6.88
N ARG A 98 8.95 10.92 -7.81
CA ARG A 98 9.10 9.59 -8.41
C ARG A 98 10.33 9.50 -9.30
N VAL A 99 10.62 10.54 -10.09
CA VAL A 99 11.83 10.60 -10.92
C VAL A 99 13.08 10.59 -10.04
N LEU A 100 13.13 11.43 -9.01
CA LEU A 100 14.26 11.46 -8.06
C LEU A 100 14.42 10.14 -7.30
N SER A 101 13.31 9.54 -6.86
CA SER A 101 13.34 8.22 -6.20
C SER A 101 13.92 7.13 -7.11
N LEU A 102 13.55 7.16 -8.40
CA LEU A 102 14.08 6.23 -9.39
C LEU A 102 15.58 6.46 -9.60
N ILE A 103 16.03 7.71 -9.69
CA ILE A 103 17.45 8.07 -9.82
C ILE A 103 18.24 7.58 -8.60
N VAL A 104 17.76 7.84 -7.37
CA VAL A 104 18.41 7.36 -6.14
C VAL A 104 18.52 5.84 -6.17
N THR A 105 17.41 5.14 -6.40
CA THR A 105 17.40 3.68 -6.42
C THR A 105 18.31 3.13 -7.53
N PHE A 106 18.36 3.78 -8.69
CA PHE A 106 19.31 3.45 -9.77
C PHE A 106 20.75 3.61 -9.30
N ILE A 107 21.11 4.74 -8.69
CA ILE A 107 22.47 4.99 -8.20
C ILE A 107 22.95 3.88 -7.26
N PHE A 108 22.08 3.40 -6.37
CA PHE A 108 22.40 2.32 -5.44
C PHE A 108 22.44 0.94 -6.12
N SER A 109 21.58 0.70 -7.10
CA SER A 109 21.45 -0.60 -7.80
C SER A 109 22.33 -0.73 -9.05
N ARG A 110 22.94 0.37 -9.53
CA ARG A 110 23.65 0.43 -10.83
C ARG A 110 24.68 -0.67 -10.99
N LYS A 111 25.45 -0.96 -9.94
CA LYS A 111 26.50 -2.00 -10.01
C LYS A 111 25.90 -3.37 -10.32
N LEU A 112 24.78 -3.71 -9.65
CA LEU A 112 24.09 -4.99 -9.85
C LEU A 112 23.43 -5.05 -11.22
N ILE A 113 22.76 -3.97 -11.63
CA ILE A 113 22.06 -3.90 -12.92
C ILE A 113 23.07 -4.01 -14.07
N ILE A 114 24.14 -3.20 -14.05
CA ILE A 114 25.14 -3.19 -15.11
C ILE A 114 25.91 -4.53 -15.13
N SER A 115 26.26 -5.10 -13.98
CA SER A 115 26.96 -6.40 -13.93
C SER A 115 26.10 -7.58 -14.38
N SER A 116 24.76 -7.47 -14.28
CA SER A 116 23.86 -8.57 -14.62
C SER A 116 23.74 -8.82 -16.12
N GLY A 117 24.12 -7.85 -16.96
CA GLY A 117 23.99 -7.95 -18.41
C GLY A 117 22.54 -8.14 -18.87
N LEU A 118 22.36 -8.46 -20.16
CA LEU A 118 21.04 -8.75 -20.73
C LEU A 118 20.94 -10.25 -21.02
N SER A 119 20.30 -11.00 -20.12
CA SER A 119 19.98 -12.42 -20.34
C SER A 119 18.53 -12.69 -20.00
N VAL A 120 17.74 -13.04 -21.01
CA VAL A 120 16.33 -13.36 -20.83
C VAL A 120 16.17 -14.87 -20.80
N LYS A 121 15.89 -15.42 -19.61
CA LYS A 121 15.54 -16.83 -19.43
C LYS A 121 14.02 -16.97 -19.36
N ILE A 122 13.42 -17.57 -20.38
CA ILE A 122 11.95 -17.71 -20.48
C ILE A 122 11.34 -18.43 -19.26
N VAL A 123 12.05 -19.42 -18.71
CA VAL A 123 11.65 -20.16 -17.51
C VAL A 123 11.55 -19.22 -16.31
N THR A 124 12.54 -18.35 -16.12
CA THR A 124 12.54 -17.35 -15.04
C THR A 124 11.42 -16.33 -15.23
N VAL A 125 11.21 -15.84 -16.45
CA VAL A 125 10.12 -14.91 -16.77
C VAL A 125 8.76 -15.53 -16.46
N LYS A 126 8.50 -16.77 -16.91
CA LYS A 126 7.25 -17.48 -16.61
C LYS A 126 7.04 -17.66 -15.11
N ARG A 127 8.09 -18.01 -14.36
CA ARG A 127 8.01 -18.15 -12.90
C ARG A 127 7.70 -16.82 -12.20
N LEU A 128 8.37 -15.74 -12.62
CA LEU A 128 8.14 -14.39 -12.07
C LEU A 128 6.74 -13.87 -12.39
N ILE A 129 6.23 -14.10 -13.61
CA ILE A 129 4.87 -13.72 -14.00
C ILE A 129 3.87 -14.56 -13.20
N GLY A 130 4.00 -15.88 -13.14
CA GLY A 130 3.04 -16.73 -12.41
C GLY A 130 2.91 -16.33 -10.94
N PHE A 131 4.05 -16.11 -10.26
CA PHE A 131 4.08 -15.66 -8.88
C PHE A 131 3.54 -14.23 -8.71
N GLY A 132 4.01 -13.29 -9.55
CA GLY A 132 3.61 -11.89 -9.49
C GLY A 132 2.13 -11.67 -9.84
N SER A 133 1.57 -12.47 -10.76
CA SER A 133 0.16 -12.46 -11.11
C SER A 133 -0.70 -12.86 -9.91
N TRP A 134 -0.34 -13.92 -9.19
CA TRP A 134 -1.07 -14.31 -7.98
C TRP A 134 -1.04 -13.21 -6.91
N ILE A 135 0.13 -12.63 -6.64
CA ILE A 135 0.26 -11.50 -5.70
C ILE A 135 -0.57 -10.30 -6.15
N THR A 136 -0.55 -9.98 -7.45
CA THR A 136 -1.30 -8.84 -7.99
C THR A 136 -2.80 -9.06 -7.80
N VAL A 137 -3.30 -10.26 -8.11
CA VAL A 137 -4.70 -10.64 -7.89
C VAL A 137 -5.05 -10.52 -6.40
N SER A 138 -4.22 -11.05 -5.50
CA SER A 138 -4.43 -10.90 -4.06
C SER A 138 -4.47 -9.44 -3.62
N ASN A 139 -3.60 -8.59 -4.16
CA ASN A 139 -3.54 -7.16 -3.83
C ASN A 139 -4.71 -6.33 -4.39
N ILE A 140 -5.42 -6.84 -5.40
CA ILE A 140 -6.65 -6.22 -5.92
C ILE A 140 -7.88 -6.74 -5.17
N ILE A 141 -7.97 -8.05 -4.99
CA ILE A 141 -9.13 -8.69 -4.35
C ILE A 141 -9.19 -8.36 -2.86
N SER A 142 -8.06 -8.30 -2.15
CA SER A 142 -8.07 -8.09 -0.68
C SER A 142 -8.71 -6.76 -0.28
N PRO A 143 -8.35 -5.59 -0.86
CA PRO A 143 -9.04 -4.33 -0.56
C PRO A 143 -10.52 -4.36 -0.97
N ILE A 144 -10.85 -4.97 -2.12
CA ILE A 144 -12.24 -5.10 -2.55
C ILE A 144 -13.05 -5.85 -1.51
N MET A 145 -12.59 -7.04 -1.09
CA MET A 145 -13.26 -7.85 -0.06
C MET A 145 -13.36 -7.12 1.28
N THR A 146 -12.36 -6.32 1.62
CA THR A 146 -12.27 -5.58 2.89
C THR A 146 -13.22 -4.39 2.96
N TYR A 147 -13.55 -3.79 1.81
CA TYR A 147 -14.46 -2.63 1.73
C TYR A 147 -15.80 -2.96 1.06
N MET A 148 -16.01 -4.20 0.62
CA MET A 148 -17.21 -4.60 -0.14
C MET A 148 -18.48 -4.40 0.67
N ASP A 149 -18.39 -4.67 1.98
CA ASP A 149 -19.44 -4.41 2.95
C ASP A 149 -19.89 -2.95 2.94
N ARG A 150 -18.95 -1.98 2.91
CA ARG A 150 -19.23 -0.54 2.85
C ARG A 150 -19.90 -0.15 1.53
N PHE A 151 -19.48 -0.73 0.41
CA PHE A 151 -20.12 -0.48 -0.89
C PHE A 151 -21.57 -0.97 -0.91
N ILE A 152 -21.82 -2.18 -0.39
CA ILE A 152 -23.16 -2.77 -0.29
C ILE A 152 -24.03 -1.96 0.68
N LEU A 153 -23.52 -1.62 1.87
CA LEU A 153 -24.21 -0.79 2.86
C LEU A 153 -24.55 0.60 2.30
N SER A 154 -23.61 1.24 1.60
CA SER A 154 -23.86 2.53 0.95
C SER A 154 -24.97 2.47 -0.08
N HIS A 155 -25.08 1.35 -0.81
CA HIS A 155 -26.10 1.16 -1.81
C HIS A 155 -27.49 0.92 -1.19
N ILE A 156 -27.56 0.17 -0.09
CA ILE A 156 -28.83 -0.18 0.58
C ILE A 156 -29.35 0.96 1.47
N VAL A 157 -28.48 1.57 2.26
CA VAL A 157 -28.88 2.43 3.40
C VAL A 157 -28.58 3.93 3.14
N GLY A 158 -27.79 4.25 2.12
CA GLY A 158 -27.35 5.61 1.81
C GLY A 158 -25.98 5.94 2.43
N ALA A 159 -25.19 6.76 1.72
CA ALA A 159 -23.80 7.06 2.06
C ALA A 159 -23.64 7.84 3.39
N ASP A 160 -24.66 8.61 3.79
CA ASP A 160 -24.74 9.35 5.03
C ASP A 160 -24.68 8.43 6.26
N LYS A 161 -25.32 7.25 6.18
CA LYS A 161 -25.39 6.28 7.29
C LYS A 161 -24.22 5.30 7.34
N VAL A 162 -23.37 5.24 6.29
CA VAL A 162 -22.17 4.39 6.24
C VAL A 162 -21.12 4.83 7.26
N SER A 163 -21.13 6.11 7.65
CA SER A 163 -20.22 6.68 8.65
C SER A 163 -20.28 5.95 10.00
N PHE A 164 -21.50 5.62 10.48
CA PHE A 164 -21.74 4.85 11.71
C PHE A 164 -21.15 3.44 11.68
N TYR A 165 -20.98 2.85 10.50
CA TYR A 165 -20.34 1.53 10.33
C TYR A 165 -18.83 1.63 10.08
N THR A 166 -18.39 2.70 9.41
CA THR A 166 -17.00 2.86 8.96
C THR A 166 -16.05 3.00 10.13
N ALA A 167 -16.38 3.82 11.13
CA ALA A 167 -15.55 4.02 12.32
C ALA A 167 -15.34 2.74 13.14
N PRO A 168 -16.39 2.00 13.56
CA PRO A 168 -16.21 0.75 14.30
C PRO A 168 -15.55 -0.35 13.48
N SER A 169 -15.88 -0.49 12.18
CA SER A 169 -15.24 -1.49 11.31
C SER A 169 -13.73 -1.26 11.15
N GLU A 170 -13.29 0.00 11.07
CA GLU A 170 -11.86 0.36 11.08
C GLU A 170 -11.19 0.06 12.41
N GLY A 171 -11.88 0.31 13.52
CA GLY A 171 -11.42 -0.07 14.86
C GLY A 171 -11.17 -1.58 14.96
N ILE A 172 -12.13 -2.39 14.53
CA ILE A 172 -12.02 -3.85 14.49
C ILE A 172 -10.88 -4.30 13.58
N GLN A 173 -10.73 -3.70 12.40
CA GLN A 173 -9.61 -4.00 11.50
C GLN A 173 -8.26 -3.75 12.16
N ARG A 174 -8.08 -2.62 12.86
CA ARG A 174 -6.83 -2.30 13.57
C ARG A 174 -6.59 -3.24 14.75
N LEU A 175 -7.63 -3.72 15.42
CA LEU A 175 -7.50 -4.75 16.47
C LEU A 175 -6.86 -6.04 15.95
N THR A 176 -7.09 -6.42 14.69
CA THR A 176 -6.49 -7.63 14.09
C THR A 176 -4.97 -7.55 13.89
N ILE A 177 -4.37 -6.35 13.98
CA ILE A 177 -2.92 -6.17 13.88
C ILE A 177 -2.20 -6.95 14.98
N LEU A 178 -2.70 -6.89 16.22
CA LEU A 178 -2.15 -7.59 17.39
C LEU A 178 -2.13 -9.11 17.19
N PRO A 179 -3.27 -9.79 16.92
CA PRO A 179 -3.29 -11.22 16.58
C PRO A 179 -2.37 -11.58 15.42
N SER A 180 -2.34 -10.78 14.36
CA SER A 180 -1.54 -11.08 13.17
C SER A 180 -0.04 -11.01 13.45
N ALA A 181 0.41 -10.01 14.23
CA ALA A 181 1.81 -9.85 14.63
C ALA A 181 2.25 -10.97 15.56
N LEU A 182 1.40 -11.31 16.53
CA LEU A 182 1.61 -12.38 17.48
C LEU A 182 1.71 -13.73 16.75
N SER A 183 0.77 -14.04 15.85
CA SER A 183 0.79 -15.25 15.02
C SER A 183 2.09 -15.39 14.22
N ARG A 184 2.56 -14.31 13.56
CA ARG A 184 3.82 -14.31 12.81
C ARG A 184 5.05 -14.58 13.68
N ALA A 185 5.08 -14.06 14.91
CA ALA A 185 6.21 -14.24 15.83
C ALA A 185 6.25 -15.66 16.44
N ILE A 186 5.07 -16.25 16.69
CA ILE A 186 4.97 -17.52 17.40
C ILE A 186 5.01 -18.73 16.44
N PHE A 187 4.48 -18.59 15.22
CA PHE A 187 4.36 -19.70 14.29
C PHE A 187 5.70 -20.45 14.04
N PRO A 188 6.86 -19.77 13.85
CA PRO A 188 8.14 -20.45 13.73
C PRO A 188 8.53 -21.25 14.99
N ARG A 189 8.31 -20.68 16.19
CA ARG A 189 8.65 -21.34 17.47
C ARG A 189 7.78 -22.57 17.73
N LEU A 190 6.49 -22.49 17.44
CA LEU A 190 5.58 -23.65 17.55
C LEU A 190 5.92 -24.76 16.56
N SER A 191 6.48 -24.41 15.40
CA SER A 191 6.86 -25.37 14.36
C SER A 191 8.22 -26.04 14.64
N SER A 192 9.13 -25.37 15.36
CA SER A 192 10.49 -25.85 15.60
C SER A 192 10.68 -26.63 16.91
N GLU A 193 9.89 -26.35 17.95
CA GLU A 193 10.24 -26.78 19.31
C GLU A 193 9.02 -27.32 20.08
N LEU A 194 8.81 -28.64 20.03
CA LEU A 194 7.60 -29.32 20.57
C LEU A 194 7.47 -29.26 22.11
N GLN A 195 8.59 -29.15 22.84
CA GLN A 195 8.59 -29.17 24.31
C GLN A 195 8.15 -27.84 24.95
N SER A 196 8.43 -26.69 24.30
CA SER A 196 8.11 -25.35 24.82
C SER A 196 6.73 -24.82 24.34
N VAL A 197 5.99 -25.63 23.56
CA VAL A 197 4.69 -25.28 22.95
C VAL A 197 3.65 -24.84 23.99
N LYS A 198 3.55 -25.51 25.13
CA LYS A 198 2.49 -25.25 26.13
C LYS A 198 2.67 -23.87 26.79
N GLN A 199 3.90 -23.54 27.17
CA GLN A 199 4.23 -22.26 27.81
C GLN A 199 4.13 -21.09 26.82
N THR A 200 4.61 -21.29 25.59
CA THR A 200 4.49 -20.31 24.51
C THR A 200 3.03 -20.03 24.17
N LYS A 201 2.17 -21.07 24.09
CA LYS A 201 0.72 -20.90 23.87
C LYS A 201 0.05 -20.08 24.97
N ILE A 202 0.28 -20.40 26.25
CA ILE A 202 -0.35 -19.70 27.38
C ILE A 202 0.05 -18.21 27.38
N LEU A 203 1.34 -17.92 27.22
CA LEU A 203 1.84 -16.54 27.16
C LEU A 203 1.22 -15.77 25.98
N SER A 204 1.05 -16.45 24.84
CA SER A 204 0.43 -15.87 23.65
C SER A 204 -1.03 -15.49 23.89
N TYR A 205 -1.83 -16.40 24.44
CA TYR A 205 -3.21 -16.09 24.80
C TYR A 205 -3.30 -14.96 25.81
N PHE A 206 -2.42 -14.95 26.80
CA PHE A 206 -2.37 -13.90 27.82
C PHE A 206 -2.08 -12.52 27.22
N ILE A 207 -1.08 -12.42 26.34
CA ILE A 207 -0.77 -11.18 25.60
C ILE A 207 -1.95 -10.76 24.73
N MET A 208 -2.63 -11.72 24.08
CA MET A 208 -3.77 -11.43 23.22
C MET A 208 -4.95 -10.86 24.02
N VAL A 209 -5.25 -11.44 25.18
CA VAL A 209 -6.33 -10.97 26.08
C VAL A 209 -5.99 -9.60 26.65
N ILE A 210 -4.79 -9.40 27.21
CA ILE A 210 -4.37 -8.11 27.77
C ILE A 210 -4.29 -7.02 26.70
N GLY A 211 -3.87 -7.35 25.49
CA GLY A 211 -3.77 -6.37 24.40
C GLY A 211 -5.12 -5.96 23.82
N ILE A 212 -6.04 -6.91 23.62
CA ILE A 212 -7.29 -6.67 22.87
C ILE A 212 -8.43 -6.25 23.79
N LEU A 213 -8.57 -6.89 24.95
CA LEU A 213 -9.74 -6.74 25.82
C LEU A 213 -9.91 -5.29 26.35
N PRO A 214 -8.85 -4.57 26.75
CA PRO A 214 -8.99 -3.17 27.16
C PRO A 214 -9.41 -2.25 26.01
N ILE A 215 -8.93 -2.52 24.80
CA ILE A 215 -9.25 -1.72 23.61
C ILE A 215 -10.72 -1.95 23.23
N VAL A 216 -11.20 -3.19 23.28
CA VAL A 216 -12.62 -3.51 23.05
C VAL A 216 -13.51 -2.83 24.10
N MET A 217 -13.13 -2.90 25.39
CA MET A 217 -13.87 -2.22 26.45
C MET A 217 -13.90 -0.70 26.25
N LEU A 218 -12.77 -0.10 25.86
CA LEU A 218 -12.70 1.33 25.55
C LEU A 218 -13.61 1.70 24.37
N ILE A 219 -13.66 0.89 23.31
CA ILE A 219 -14.55 1.10 22.16
C ILE A 219 -16.02 1.01 22.58
N ILE A 220 -16.39 0.05 23.43
CA ILE A 220 -17.76 -0.08 23.94
C ILE A 220 -18.14 1.15 24.77
N ILE A 221 -17.26 1.60 25.66
CA ILE A 221 -17.52 2.81 26.48
C ILE A 221 -17.65 4.05 25.60
N LEU A 222 -16.79 4.22 24.59
CA LEU A 222 -16.83 5.36 23.67
C LEU A 222 -18.02 5.31 22.71
N SER A 223 -18.52 4.11 22.38
CA SER A 223 -19.72 3.91 21.56
C SER A 223 -20.95 4.60 22.17
N ASP A 224 -21.06 4.65 23.49
CA ASP A 224 -22.20 5.32 24.16
C ASP A 224 -22.12 6.86 24.07
N PHE A 225 -20.98 7.43 23.64
CA PHE A 225 -20.76 8.88 23.50
C PHE A 225 -20.79 9.38 22.05
N ILE A 226 -21.00 8.49 21.06
CA ILE A 226 -20.99 8.79 19.61
C ILE A 226 -22.38 8.52 19.03
#